data_AF-A0A3L8RZ18-F1
#
_entry.id   AF-A0A3L8RZ18-F1
#
_cell.length_a   1.000
_cell.length_b   1.000
_cell.length_c   1.000
_cell.angle_alpha   90.00
_cell.angle_beta   90.00
_cell.angle_gamma   90.00
#
_symmetry.space_group_name_H-M   'P 1'
#
loop_
_entity.id
_entity.type
_entity.pdbx_description
1 polymer ?
#
loop_
_entity_poly.entity_id
_entity_poly.type
_entity_poly.pdbx_seq_one_letter_code
_entity_poly.pdbx_strand_id
1 'polypeptide(L)'
;SATSATAAPQEEQELPEERVGRKLLIIGTTSRKDVLQEMEMLNAFSTTIHVPNIATGEQLMEALELLGNFKDKERSTIAQNVKGKPVWIGIKKLLMLIEMSLQSPYPRLKVDQVQDQQLEK
;
A
#
# COMPACT_ATOMS: atom_id res chain seq x y z
N SER A 1 -52.23 15.58 67.59
CA SER A 1 -51.29 14.59 67.03
C SER A 1 -50.85 15.09 65.67
N ALA A 2 -49.60 15.50 65.54
CA ALA A 2 -49.04 16.00 64.29
C ALA A 2 -48.75 14.82 63.36
N THR A 3 -49.45 14.73 62.24
CA THR A 3 -49.14 13.79 61.16
C THR A 3 -48.06 14.39 60.26
N SER A 4 -46.84 13.93 60.44
CA SER A 4 -45.71 14.18 59.54
C SER A 4 -45.97 13.51 58.21
N ALA A 5 -46.19 14.30 57.15
CA ALA A 5 -46.21 13.81 55.79
C ALA A 5 -44.76 13.58 55.34
N THR A 6 -44.32 12.32 55.32
CA THR A 6 -43.06 11.92 54.70
C THR A 6 -43.23 12.01 53.18
N ALA A 7 -42.54 12.95 52.54
CA ALA A 7 -42.46 13.02 51.08
C ALA A 7 -41.70 11.78 50.55
N ALA A 8 -42.29 11.10 49.57
CA ALA A 8 -41.65 9.99 48.88
C ALA A 8 -40.39 10.49 48.13
N PRO A 9 -39.30 9.69 48.06
CA PRO A 9 -38.13 10.07 47.30
C PRO A 9 -38.49 10.12 45.81
N GLN A 10 -38.19 11.24 45.16
CA GLN A 10 -38.34 11.37 43.71
C GLN A 10 -37.30 10.46 43.06
N GLU A 11 -37.75 9.50 42.23
CA GLU A 11 -36.87 8.73 41.36
C GLU A 11 -36.21 9.71 40.39
N GLU A 12 -34.93 9.99 40.58
CA GLU A 12 -34.09 10.61 39.57
C GLU A 12 -34.08 9.68 38.36
N GLN A 13 -34.84 10.05 37.34
CA GLN A 13 -34.87 9.34 36.07
C GLN A 13 -33.54 9.62 35.36
N GLU A 14 -32.58 8.74 35.59
CA GLU A 14 -31.26 8.75 34.96
C GLU A 14 -31.46 8.68 33.43
N LEU A 15 -31.18 9.79 32.74
CA LEU A 15 -31.26 9.88 31.28
C LEU A 15 -30.35 8.79 30.69
N PRO A 16 -30.81 8.02 29.69
CA PRO A 16 -30.02 6.93 29.15
C PRO A 16 -28.67 7.46 28.66
N GLU A 17 -27.57 6.96 29.22
CA GLU A 17 -26.23 7.29 28.75
C GLU A 17 -26.17 7.06 27.23
N GLU A 18 -25.87 8.13 26.50
CA GLU A 18 -25.63 8.07 25.07
C GLU A 18 -24.44 7.13 24.83
N ARG A 19 -24.72 5.91 24.36
CA ARG A 19 -23.67 4.94 24.06
C ARG A 19 -22.83 5.50 22.92
N VAL A 20 -21.67 6.05 23.27
CA VAL A 20 -20.68 6.51 22.30
C VAL A 20 -20.34 5.34 21.37
N GLY A 21 -20.73 5.46 20.11
CA GLY A 21 -20.50 4.43 19.10
C GLY A 21 -19.01 4.11 18.96
N ARG A 22 -18.67 2.83 18.76
CA ARG A 22 -17.30 2.41 18.48
C ARG A 22 -16.94 2.78 17.04
N LYS A 23 -15.75 3.36 16.84
CA LYS A 23 -15.24 3.69 15.51
C LYS A 23 -14.69 2.44 14.82
N LEU A 24 -14.98 2.29 13.52
CA LEU A 24 -14.47 1.21 12.67
C LEU A 24 -13.86 1.80 11.41
N LEU A 25 -12.68 1.29 11.02
CA LEU A 25 -12.01 1.60 9.75
C LEU A 25 -11.86 0.32 8.94
N ILE A 26 -12.35 0.31 7.70
CA ILE A 26 -12.22 -0.81 6.76
C ILE A 26 -11.25 -0.42 5.66
N ILE A 27 -10.23 -1.24 5.44
CA ILE A 27 -9.27 -1.09 4.34
C ILE A 27 -9.37 -2.32 3.45
N GLY A 28 -9.82 -2.13 2.22
CA GLY A 28 -9.82 -3.15 1.17
C GLY A 28 -8.71 -2.89 0.17
N THR A 29 -7.99 -3.95 -0.23
CA THR A 29 -6.99 -3.88 -1.31
C THR A 29 -7.45 -4.75 -2.47
N THR A 30 -7.36 -4.24 -3.71
CA THR A 30 -7.65 -5.03 -4.91
C THR A 30 -6.62 -4.72 -6.00
N SER A 31 -6.26 -5.74 -6.78
CA SER A 31 -5.52 -5.57 -8.03
C SER A 31 -6.44 -5.49 -9.25
N ARG A 32 -7.76 -5.65 -9.07
CA ARG A 32 -8.79 -5.63 -10.12
C ARG A 32 -9.94 -4.70 -9.73
N LYS A 33 -9.71 -3.39 -9.93
CA LYS A 33 -10.70 -2.35 -9.62
C LYS A 33 -11.94 -2.45 -10.51
N ASP A 34 -11.74 -2.77 -11.78
CA ASP A 34 -12.75 -3.04 -12.80
C ASP A 34 -13.79 -4.05 -12.33
N VAL A 35 -13.36 -5.20 -11.79
CA VAL A 35 -14.28 -6.23 -11.30
C VAL A 35 -15.13 -5.74 -10.12
N LEU A 36 -14.53 -4.99 -9.18
CA LEU A 36 -15.29 -4.42 -8.05
C LEU A 36 -16.27 -3.34 -8.50
N GLN A 37 -15.96 -2.64 -9.58
CA GLN A 37 -16.85 -1.65 -10.18
C GLN A 37 -18.05 -2.33 -10.87
N GLU A 38 -17.82 -3.41 -11.62
CA GLU A 38 -18.89 -4.22 -12.24
C GLU A 38 -19.82 -4.85 -11.21
N MET A 39 -19.30 -5.20 -10.02
CA MET A 39 -20.08 -5.74 -8.91
C MET A 39 -20.81 -4.67 -8.07
N GLU A 40 -20.72 -3.39 -8.45
CA GLU A 40 -21.20 -2.22 -7.68
C GLU A 40 -20.65 -2.13 -6.24
N MET A 41 -19.66 -2.95 -5.90
CA MET A 41 -19.05 -3.03 -4.57
C MET A 41 -18.14 -1.82 -4.32
N LEU A 42 -17.58 -1.22 -5.37
CA LEU A 42 -16.75 -0.04 -5.25
C LEU A 42 -17.50 1.13 -4.61
N ASN A 43 -18.82 1.20 -4.78
CA ASN A 43 -19.70 2.23 -4.18
C ASN A 43 -19.90 2.03 -2.67
N ALA A 44 -19.58 0.85 -2.12
CA ALA A 44 -19.66 0.60 -0.68
C ALA A 44 -18.49 1.23 0.10
N PHE A 45 -17.38 1.57 -0.57
CA PHE A 45 -16.24 2.23 0.04
C PHE A 45 -16.37 3.76 -0.07
N SER A 46 -16.04 4.47 1.01
CA SER A 46 -16.12 5.94 1.03
C SER A 46 -15.07 6.62 0.16
N THR A 47 -13.93 5.99 -0.08
CA THR A 47 -12.85 6.54 -0.91
C THR A 47 -11.96 5.45 -1.49
N THR A 48 -11.26 5.77 -2.58
CA THR A 48 -10.28 4.89 -3.22
C THR A 48 -8.95 5.63 -3.40
N ILE A 49 -7.84 5.00 -3.03
CA ILE A 49 -6.49 5.51 -3.25
C ILE A 49 -5.82 4.62 -4.30
N HIS A 50 -5.30 5.22 -5.37
CA HIS A 50 -4.55 4.49 -6.39
C HIS A 50 -3.10 4.30 -5.93
N VAL A 51 -2.62 3.06 -5.97
CA VAL A 51 -1.22 2.69 -5.70
C VAL A 51 -0.59 2.27 -7.03
N PRO A 52 0.15 3.17 -7.71
CA PRO A 52 0.74 2.88 -9.02
C PRO A 52 2.01 2.02 -8.91
N ASN A 53 2.39 1.42 -10.04
CA ASN A 53 3.72 0.84 -10.21
C ASN A 53 4.78 1.94 -10.37
N ILE A 54 6.05 1.56 -10.22
CA ILE A 54 7.19 2.39 -10.63
C ILE A 54 7.12 2.53 -12.16
N ALA A 55 7.07 3.77 -12.64
CA ALA A 55 6.77 4.10 -14.04
C ALA A 55 7.94 4.73 -14.79
N THR A 56 8.93 5.26 -14.07
CA THR A 56 10.08 5.98 -14.64
C THR A 56 11.41 5.38 -14.21
N GLY A 57 12.43 5.54 -15.05
CA GLY A 57 13.79 5.12 -14.73
C GLY A 57 14.32 5.83 -13.48
N GLU A 58 13.95 7.10 -13.29
CA GLU A 58 14.32 7.90 -12.12
C GLU A 58 13.76 7.29 -10.82
N GLN A 59 12.46 6.96 -10.79
CA GLN A 59 11.83 6.28 -9.64
C GLN A 59 12.45 4.90 -9.38
N LEU A 60 12.79 4.16 -10.44
CA LEU A 60 13.48 2.88 -10.30
C LEU A 60 14.85 3.05 -9.66
N MET A 61 15.63 4.05 -10.10
CA MET A 61 16.95 4.32 -9.54
C MET A 61 16.88 4.76 -8.08
N GLU A 62 15.89 5.58 -7.72
CA GLU A 62 15.62 5.97 -6.33
C GLU A 62 15.28 4.75 -5.47
N ALA A 63 14.42 3.85 -5.95
CA ALA A 63 14.10 2.61 -5.25
C ALA A 63 15.35 1.72 -5.05
N LEU A 64 16.18 1.55 -6.09
CA LEU A 64 17.41 0.76 -6.00
C LEU A 64 18.45 1.37 -5.05
N GLU A 65 18.52 2.70 -4.97
CA GLU A 65 19.37 3.41 -4.02
C GLU A 65 18.93 3.18 -2.58
N LEU A 66 17.64 3.33 -2.29
CA LEU A 66 17.08 3.12 -0.95
C LEU A 66 17.21 1.66 -0.48
N LEU A 67 17.13 0.70 -1.41
CA LEU A 67 17.28 -0.73 -1.11
C LEU A 67 18.74 -1.15 -0.88
N GLY A 68 19.71 -0.42 -1.44
CA GLY A 68 21.14 -0.60 -1.11
C GLY A 68 21.78 -1.91 -1.59
N ASN A 69 21.14 -2.65 -2.50
CA ASN A 69 21.61 -3.97 -2.94
C ASN A 69 22.63 -3.93 -4.09
N PHE A 70 22.78 -2.79 -4.77
CA PHE A 70 23.67 -2.62 -5.94
C PHE A 70 24.77 -1.62 -5.66
N LYS A 71 25.98 -1.91 -6.16
CA LYS A 71 27.12 -0.98 -6.12
C LYS A 71 26.91 0.17 -7.11
N ASP A 72 27.60 1.28 -6.89
CA ASP A 72 27.47 2.49 -7.75
C ASP A 72 27.69 2.22 -9.23
N LYS A 73 28.64 1.34 -9.57
CA LYS A 73 28.90 0.95 -10.97
C LYS A 73 27.74 0.16 -11.59
N GLU A 74 27.12 -0.73 -10.82
CA GLU A 74 25.95 -1.52 -11.24
C GLU A 74 24.74 -0.58 -11.41
N ARG A 75 24.51 0.30 -10.43
CA ARG A 75 23.47 1.36 -10.50
C ARG A 75 23.66 2.26 -11.72
N SER A 76 24.90 2.69 -12.01
CA SER A 76 25.20 3.50 -13.21
C SER A 76 24.90 2.75 -14.51
N THR A 77 25.12 1.43 -14.54
CA THR A 77 24.84 0.61 -15.73
C THR A 77 23.33 0.47 -15.93
N ILE A 78 22.59 0.20 -14.85
CA ILE A 78 21.13 0.13 -14.88
C ILE A 78 20.54 1.48 -15.31
N ALA A 79 21.02 2.59 -14.73
CA ALA A 79 20.57 3.94 -15.05
C ALA A 79 20.71 4.27 -16.55
N GLN A 80 21.85 3.91 -17.16
CA GLN A 80 22.04 4.11 -18.60
C GLN A 80 21.03 3.32 -19.44
N ASN A 81 20.68 2.11 -19.00
CA ASN A 81 19.81 1.22 -19.77
C ASN A 81 18.32 1.57 -19.63
N VAL A 82 17.91 2.17 -18.52
CA VAL A 82 16.52 2.62 -18.29
C VAL A 82 16.29 4.09 -18.64
N LYS A 83 17.35 4.87 -18.90
CA LYS A 83 17.23 6.29 -19.25
C LYS A 83 16.36 6.49 -20.48
N GLY A 84 15.33 7.32 -20.33
CA GLY A 84 14.39 7.65 -21.41
C GLY A 84 13.48 6.50 -21.84
N LYS A 85 13.47 5.37 -21.11
CA LYS A 85 12.55 4.25 -21.35
C LYS A 85 11.49 4.21 -20.25
N PRO A 86 10.21 3.98 -20.60
CA PRO A 86 9.20 3.71 -19.59
C PRO A 86 9.52 2.39 -18.89
N VAL A 87 9.23 2.32 -17.60
CA VAL A 87 9.27 1.08 -16.81
C VAL A 87 7.88 0.82 -16.24
N TRP A 88 7.59 -0.41 -15.86
CA TRP A 88 6.31 -0.74 -15.22
C TRP A 88 6.47 -1.92 -14.28
N ILE A 89 6.87 -1.63 -13.04
CA ILE A 89 7.13 -2.68 -12.06
C ILE A 89 6.56 -2.36 -10.69
N GLY A 90 5.85 -3.33 -10.11
CA GLY A 90 5.41 -3.26 -8.72
C GLY A 90 6.57 -3.58 -7.77
N ILE A 91 6.61 -2.92 -6.62
CA ILE A 91 7.72 -3.04 -5.65
C ILE A 91 8.02 -4.48 -5.23
N LYS A 92 6.99 -5.33 -5.08
CA LYS A 92 7.15 -6.77 -4.76
C LYS A 92 7.91 -7.53 -5.85
N LYS A 93 7.58 -7.28 -7.13
CA LYS A 93 8.28 -7.92 -8.26
C LYS A 93 9.72 -7.41 -8.33
N LEU A 94 9.94 -6.12 -8.08
CA LEU A 94 11.29 -5.55 -8.03
C LEU A 94 12.13 -6.24 -6.95
N LEU A 95 11.66 -6.33 -5.70
CA LEU A 95 12.38 -7.01 -4.61
C LEU A 95 12.73 -8.46 -4.96
N MET A 96 11.80 -9.18 -5.58
CA MET A 96 12.02 -10.55 -6.06
C MET A 96 13.15 -10.61 -7.10
N LEU A 97 13.14 -9.71 -8.09
CA LEU A 97 14.19 -9.66 -9.12
C LEU A 97 15.57 -9.32 -8.54
N ILE A 98 15.62 -8.42 -7.57
CA ILE A 98 16.86 -8.07 -6.87
C ILE A 98 17.42 -9.30 -6.16
N GLU A 99 16.59 -10.01 -5.38
CA GLU A 99 17.01 -11.22 -4.67
C GLU A 99 17.52 -12.30 -5.63
N MET A 100 16.77 -12.58 -6.71
CA MET A 100 17.18 -13.52 -7.75
C MET A 100 18.50 -13.12 -8.41
N SER A 101 18.68 -11.82 -8.67
CA SER A 101 19.90 -11.29 -9.25
C SER A 101 21.09 -11.48 -8.30
N LEU A 102 20.91 -11.28 -6.99
CA LEU A 102 21.98 -11.44 -6.02
C LEU A 102 22.54 -12.86 -5.94
N GLN A 103 21.69 -13.87 -6.15
CA GLN A 103 22.05 -15.30 -6.13
C GLN A 103 22.81 -15.76 -7.39
N SER A 104 22.85 -14.95 -8.45
CA SER A 104 23.59 -15.31 -9.65
C SER A 104 25.10 -15.32 -9.39
N PRO A 105 25.81 -16.43 -9.72
CA PRO A 105 27.27 -16.49 -9.62
C PRO A 105 27.97 -15.61 -10.67
N TYR A 106 27.23 -15.06 -11.64
CA TYR A 106 27.74 -14.21 -12.70
C TYR A 106 27.27 -12.75 -12.52
N PRO A 107 28.17 -11.81 -12.18
CA PRO A 107 27.81 -10.41 -11.94
C PRO A 107 27.12 -9.69 -13.12
N ARG A 108 27.40 -10.08 -14.37
CA ARG A 108 26.73 -9.51 -15.55
C ARG A 108 25.24 -9.85 -15.61
N LEU A 109 24.89 -11.10 -15.30
CA LEU A 109 23.49 -11.56 -15.34
C LEU A 109 22.61 -10.85 -14.30
N LYS A 110 23.20 -10.28 -13.24
CA LYS A 110 22.46 -9.49 -12.23
C LYS A 110 21.84 -8.24 -12.81
N VAL A 111 22.57 -7.60 -13.73
CA VAL A 111 22.14 -6.37 -14.40
C VAL A 111 21.15 -6.69 -15.51
N ASP A 112 21.40 -7.76 -16.26
CA ASP A 112 20.57 -8.18 -17.39
C ASP A 112 19.19 -8.68 -16.92
N GLN A 113 19.09 -9.44 -15.81
CA GLN A 113 17.80 -9.94 -15.30
C GLN A 113 16.85 -8.83 -14.84
N VAL A 114 17.38 -7.78 -14.20
CA VAL A 114 16.58 -6.61 -13.81
C VAL A 114 16.13 -5.83 -15.03
N GLN A 115 16.86 -5.90 -16.15
CA GLN A 115 16.55 -5.19 -17.39
C GLN A 115 15.57 -5.96 -18.28
N ASP A 116 15.79 -7.26 -18.49
CA ASP A 116 15.02 -8.08 -19.42
C ASP A 116 13.57 -8.26 -18.95
N GLN A 117 13.33 -8.35 -17.63
CA GLN A 117 11.98 -8.49 -17.07
C GLN A 117 11.15 -7.19 -17.04
N GLN A 118 11.73 -6.05 -17.44
CA GLN A 118 11.01 -4.78 -17.64
C GLN A 118 10.45 -4.65 -19.07
N LEU A 119 10.95 -5.48 -20.00
CA LEU A 119 10.56 -5.44 -21.42
C LEU A 119 9.39 -6.37 -21.76
N GLU A 120 9.00 -7.25 -20.83
CA GLU A 120 7.78 -8.04 -20.95
C GLU A 120 6.57 -7.17 -20.60
N LYS A 121 5.87 -6.73 -21.66
CA LYS A 121 4.55 -6.09 -21.61
C LYS A 121 3.46 -7.06 -21.16
#